data_AF-A0A0J6W0U2-F1
#
_entry.id   AF-A0A0J6W0U2-F1
#
_cell.length_a   1.000
_cell.length_b   1.000
_cell.length_c   1.000
_cell.angle_alpha   90.00
_cell.angle_beta   90.00
_cell.angle_gamma   90.00
#
_symmetry.space_group_name_H-M   'P 1'
#
loop_
_entity.id
_entity.type
_entity.pdbx_description
1 polymer ?
#
loop_
_entity_poly.entity_id
_entity_poly.type
_entity_poly.pdbx_seq_one_letter_code
_entity_poly.pdbx_strand_id
1 'polypeptide(L)'
;MLHGRHADPDATLATDPRSDPRMVAALAAFGLTERLPSSGLGVDSPLAERLAYATMSEQGIGAIFDALAQNVAPPAGVTTITTTITGADGNDVTLFVSRPTDAAGPLPAIVHLHGGGMAIASAADMPYVRLREHLAATGLVVVGVEFRNSGGKLGPHPYPAGLNDCASAARWVDQQRGELGVSHIVVSGESGGGNLTLTLAHKAKREEWIDRIAGFYAQCPFISNRWLERCDDLPSLEENDEYFISREQLAILGSLYDPDGRHVDDAACWAYVATDDELAGLPPHVISVNELDPLRDEGLQYYRRLLRAGVPTVGRVVAGTCHGGDLLLAGAMPEVFAASVRDVSGFAHSLSSR
;
A
#
# COMPACT_ATOMS: atom_id res chain seq x y z
N MET A 1 -5.00 7.25 -28.30
CA MET A 1 -6.31 6.55 -28.36
C MET A 1 -6.87 6.58 -26.95
N LEU A 2 -8.18 6.71 -26.79
CA LEU A 2 -8.80 6.50 -25.48
C LEU A 2 -8.68 5.01 -25.14
N HIS A 3 -8.63 4.68 -23.85
CA HIS A 3 -8.58 3.32 -23.33
C HIS A 3 -9.60 3.15 -22.20
N GLY A 4 -9.85 1.90 -21.77
CA GLY A 4 -10.79 1.57 -20.72
C GLY A 4 -12.15 2.25 -20.93
N ARG A 5 -12.71 2.77 -19.85
CA ARG A 5 -14.04 3.37 -19.82
C ARG A 5 -14.17 4.70 -20.55
N HIS A 6 -13.04 5.34 -20.87
CA HIS A 6 -13.03 6.51 -21.75
C HIS A 6 -13.23 6.14 -23.21
N ALA A 7 -12.83 4.94 -23.63
CA ALA A 7 -13.06 4.45 -24.98
C ALA A 7 -14.43 3.78 -25.12
N ASP A 8 -14.79 2.98 -24.11
CA ASP A 8 -16.03 2.22 -24.06
C ASP A 8 -16.55 2.20 -22.61
N PRO A 9 -17.65 2.91 -22.28
CA PRO A 9 -18.20 2.98 -20.92
C PRO A 9 -18.52 1.62 -20.27
N ASP A 10 -18.73 0.58 -21.10
CA ASP A 10 -19.02 -0.80 -20.67
C ASP A 10 -17.75 -1.66 -20.57
N ALA A 11 -16.57 -1.11 -20.82
CA ALA A 11 -15.30 -1.82 -20.66
C ALA A 11 -15.12 -2.30 -19.21
N THR A 12 -14.60 -3.52 -19.06
CA THR A 12 -14.28 -4.19 -17.79
C THR A 12 -12.86 -4.72 -17.84
N LEU A 13 -12.35 -5.28 -16.74
CA LEU A 13 -11.04 -5.97 -16.76
C LEU A 13 -11.03 -7.12 -17.79
N ALA A 14 -12.16 -7.80 -18.00
CA ALA A 14 -12.26 -8.90 -18.96
C ALA A 14 -12.19 -8.43 -20.43
N THR A 15 -12.68 -7.23 -20.72
CA THR A 15 -12.79 -6.72 -22.10
C THR A 15 -11.71 -5.72 -22.48
N ASP A 16 -11.00 -5.12 -21.51
CA ASP A 16 -9.91 -4.19 -21.79
C ASP A 16 -8.70 -4.93 -22.39
N PRO A 17 -8.27 -4.58 -23.62
CA PRO A 17 -7.17 -5.27 -24.30
C PRO A 17 -5.80 -5.07 -23.63
N ARG A 18 -5.70 -4.16 -22.66
CA ARG A 18 -4.46 -3.94 -21.89
C ARG A 18 -4.28 -4.98 -20.79
N SER A 19 -5.36 -5.60 -20.30
CA SER A 19 -5.33 -6.53 -19.17
C SER A 19 -4.41 -7.74 -19.43
N ASP A 20 -3.60 -8.11 -18.44
CA ASP A 20 -2.88 -9.39 -18.48
C ASP A 20 -3.92 -10.54 -18.46
N PRO A 21 -3.97 -11.41 -19.48
CA PRO A 21 -4.98 -12.46 -19.55
C PRO A 21 -4.89 -13.47 -18.40
N ARG A 22 -3.72 -13.61 -17.76
CA ARG A 22 -3.53 -14.49 -16.60
C ARG A 22 -4.17 -13.90 -15.35
N MET A 23 -4.07 -12.58 -15.17
CA MET A 23 -4.77 -11.83 -14.13
C MET A 23 -6.29 -11.97 -14.28
N VAL A 24 -6.79 -11.76 -15.50
CA VAL A 24 -8.22 -11.89 -15.82
C VAL A 24 -8.69 -13.31 -15.50
N ALA A 25 -7.96 -14.35 -15.92
CA ALA A 25 -8.33 -15.73 -15.63
C ALA A 25 -8.42 -16.03 -14.12
N ALA A 26 -7.50 -15.49 -13.32
CA ALA A 26 -7.50 -15.68 -11.87
C ALA A 26 -8.69 -14.96 -11.19
N LEU A 27 -8.98 -13.73 -11.59
CA LEU A 27 -10.08 -12.92 -11.03
C LEU A 27 -11.45 -13.40 -11.51
N ALA A 28 -11.56 -13.96 -12.72
CA ALA A 28 -12.81 -14.46 -13.28
C ALA A 28 -13.41 -15.60 -12.43
N ALA A 29 -12.57 -16.43 -11.80
CA ALA A 29 -13.00 -17.48 -10.88
C ALA A 29 -13.80 -16.97 -9.67
N PHE A 30 -13.68 -15.67 -9.35
CA PHE A 30 -14.35 -15.01 -8.24
C PHE A 30 -15.36 -13.94 -8.70
N GLY A 31 -15.61 -13.81 -10.00
CA GLY A 31 -16.49 -12.77 -10.55
C GLY A 31 -15.93 -11.34 -10.46
N LEU A 32 -14.61 -11.18 -10.31
CA LEU A 32 -13.94 -9.88 -10.12
C LEU A 32 -13.42 -9.26 -11.43
N THR A 33 -13.93 -9.70 -12.57
CA THR A 33 -13.53 -9.17 -13.89
C THR A 33 -14.62 -8.37 -14.59
N GLU A 34 -15.83 -8.39 -14.04
CA GLU A 34 -17.01 -7.67 -14.52
C GLU A 34 -17.26 -6.42 -13.68
N ARG A 35 -18.31 -5.67 -14.01
CA ARG A 35 -18.78 -4.50 -13.25
C ARG A 35 -19.03 -4.88 -11.79
N LEU A 36 -18.55 -4.05 -10.86
CA LEU A 36 -18.73 -4.29 -9.44
C LEU A 36 -20.11 -3.77 -9.02
N PRO A 37 -20.87 -4.53 -8.22
CA PRO A 37 -22.15 -4.04 -7.71
C PRO A 37 -21.93 -2.84 -6.79
N SER A 38 -22.74 -1.80 -6.96
CA SER A 38 -22.80 -0.68 -6.01
C SER A 38 -23.31 -1.16 -4.66
N SER A 39 -22.73 -0.65 -3.57
CA SER A 39 -23.21 -0.89 -2.21
C SER A 39 -24.46 -0.07 -1.89
N GLY A 40 -24.70 1.00 -2.65
CA GLY A 40 -25.74 2.00 -2.37
C GLY A 40 -25.41 2.93 -1.20
N LEU A 41 -24.22 2.81 -0.60
CA LEU A 41 -23.73 3.68 0.46
C LEU A 41 -22.92 4.84 -0.12
N GLY A 42 -22.85 5.93 0.63
CA GLY A 42 -22.00 7.08 0.34
C GLY A 42 -21.21 7.53 1.56
N VAL A 43 -20.38 8.56 1.38
CA VAL A 43 -19.59 9.16 2.47
C VAL A 43 -20.47 9.76 3.57
N ASP A 44 -21.68 10.19 3.22
CA ASP A 44 -22.69 10.75 4.14
C ASP A 44 -23.58 9.68 4.79
N SER A 45 -23.44 8.40 4.42
CA SER A 45 -24.15 7.31 5.08
C SER A 45 -23.76 7.24 6.57
N PRO A 46 -24.67 6.77 7.45
CA PRO A 46 -24.37 6.60 8.87
C PRO A 46 -23.06 5.86 9.10
N LEU A 47 -22.21 6.35 10.02
CA LEU A 47 -20.89 5.75 10.28
C LEU A 47 -20.98 4.24 10.57
N ALA A 48 -22.02 3.81 11.29
CA ALA A 48 -22.26 2.40 11.58
C ALA A 48 -22.46 1.54 10.31
N GLU A 49 -23.13 2.07 9.29
CA GLU A 49 -23.33 1.38 8.01
C GLU A 49 -22.03 1.31 7.21
N ARG A 50 -21.25 2.40 7.19
CA ARG A 50 -19.92 2.42 6.55
C ARG A 50 -18.95 1.44 7.22
N LEU A 51 -18.97 1.34 8.55
CA LEU A 51 -18.16 0.36 9.31
C LEU A 51 -18.60 -1.08 9.05
N ALA A 52 -19.92 -1.32 8.94
CA ALA A 52 -20.45 -2.63 8.58
C ALA A 52 -20.04 -3.04 7.16
N TYR A 53 -20.08 -2.10 6.20
CA TYR A 53 -19.58 -2.31 4.85
C TYR A 53 -18.08 -2.67 4.84
N ALA A 54 -17.25 -1.94 5.58
CA ALA A 54 -15.82 -2.25 5.67
C ALA A 54 -15.58 -3.67 6.23
N THR A 55 -16.29 -4.06 7.29
CA THR A 55 -16.20 -5.41 7.85
C THR A 55 -16.60 -6.50 6.83
N MET A 56 -17.70 -6.29 6.11
CA MET A 56 -18.15 -7.21 5.07
C MET A 56 -17.14 -7.29 3.91
N SER A 57 -16.64 -6.13 3.45
CA SER A 57 -15.66 -6.04 2.38
C SER A 57 -14.36 -6.74 2.76
N GLU A 58 -13.89 -6.56 4.00
CA GLU A 58 -12.70 -7.23 4.55
C GLU A 58 -12.84 -8.76 4.51
N GLN A 59 -13.97 -9.29 4.97
CA GLN A 59 -14.22 -10.73 4.97
C GLN A 59 -14.29 -11.29 3.55
N GLY A 60 -15.00 -10.61 2.65
CA GLY A 60 -15.17 -11.04 1.26
C GLY A 60 -13.84 -11.05 0.50
N ILE A 61 -13.12 -9.93 0.49
CA ILE A 61 -11.86 -9.82 -0.25
C ILE A 61 -10.74 -10.64 0.39
N GLY A 62 -10.70 -10.71 1.73
CA GLY A 62 -9.73 -11.51 2.47
C GLY A 62 -9.84 -12.99 2.12
N ALA A 63 -11.05 -13.55 2.05
CA ALA A 63 -11.26 -14.95 1.66
C ALA A 63 -10.78 -15.25 0.23
N ILE A 64 -10.99 -14.32 -0.71
CA ILE A 64 -10.52 -14.45 -2.10
C ILE A 64 -9.00 -14.45 -2.15
N PHE A 65 -8.38 -13.49 -1.45
CA PHE A 65 -6.94 -13.38 -1.42
C PHE A 65 -6.24 -14.54 -0.69
N ASP A 66 -6.83 -15.06 0.39
CA ASP A 66 -6.33 -16.27 1.04
C ASP A 66 -6.36 -17.47 0.09
N ALA A 67 -7.45 -17.65 -0.67
CA ALA A 67 -7.55 -18.71 -1.67
C ALA A 67 -6.50 -18.57 -2.79
N LEU A 68 -6.26 -17.36 -3.27
CA LEU A 68 -5.24 -17.08 -4.29
C LEU A 68 -3.81 -17.28 -3.74
N ALA A 69 -3.55 -16.85 -2.50
CA ALA A 69 -2.24 -16.95 -1.86
C ALA A 69 -1.86 -18.37 -1.45
N GLN A 70 -2.82 -19.28 -1.25
CA GLN A 70 -2.55 -20.71 -0.97
C GLN A 70 -1.72 -21.39 -2.08
N ASN A 71 -1.83 -20.91 -3.32
CA ASN A 71 -1.05 -21.44 -4.45
C ASN A 71 0.36 -20.83 -4.55
N VAL A 72 0.72 -19.91 -3.66
CA VAL A 72 2.04 -19.28 -3.60
C VAL A 72 2.89 -20.03 -2.57
N ALA A 73 3.87 -20.77 -3.06
CA ALA A 73 4.80 -21.48 -2.19
C ALA A 73 5.61 -20.48 -1.34
N PRO A 74 5.82 -20.74 -0.04
CA PRO A 74 6.75 -19.95 0.75
C PRO A 74 8.18 -20.11 0.19
N PRO A 75 9.00 -19.06 0.19
CA PRO A 75 10.38 -19.15 -0.25
C PRO A 75 11.22 -19.95 0.75
N ALA A 76 12.25 -20.64 0.26
CA ALA A 76 13.20 -21.34 1.11
C ALA A 76 14.15 -20.36 1.82
N GLY A 77 14.68 -20.76 2.98
CA GLY A 77 15.74 -20.02 3.67
C GLY A 77 15.29 -18.71 4.33
N VAL A 78 14.00 -18.58 4.64
CA VAL A 78 13.43 -17.46 5.39
C VAL A 78 12.87 -17.95 6.72
N THR A 79 13.10 -17.16 7.77
CA THR A 79 12.48 -17.33 9.08
C THR A 79 11.66 -16.10 9.41
N THR A 80 10.53 -16.31 10.09
CA THR A 80 9.67 -15.23 10.57
C THR A 80 9.49 -15.38 12.08
N ILE A 81 9.71 -14.30 12.82
CA ILE A 81 9.36 -14.20 14.24
C ILE A 81 8.30 -13.13 14.45
N THR A 82 7.52 -13.28 15.51
CA THR A 82 6.54 -12.27 15.94
C THR A 82 7.05 -11.63 17.22
N THR A 83 7.01 -10.31 17.28
CA THR A 83 7.29 -9.54 18.50
C THR A 83 6.20 -8.49 18.70
N THR A 84 6.06 -8.00 19.93
CA THR A 84 5.11 -6.95 20.28
C THR A 84 5.88 -5.80 20.91
N ILE A 85 5.58 -4.58 20.45
CA ILE A 85 6.18 -3.35 20.95
C ILE A 85 5.10 -2.45 21.54
N THR A 86 5.50 -1.50 22.37
CA THR A 86 4.59 -0.46 22.87
C THR A 86 4.50 0.70 21.89
N GLY A 87 3.29 0.96 21.40
CA GLY A 87 2.93 2.10 20.56
C GLY A 87 2.92 3.43 21.33
N ALA A 88 2.76 4.54 20.60
CA ALA A 88 2.82 5.89 21.17
C ALA A 88 1.73 6.16 22.22
N ASP A 89 0.57 5.48 22.13
CA ASP A 89 -0.55 5.62 23.05
C ASP A 89 -0.51 4.60 24.21
N GLY A 90 0.59 3.84 24.33
CA GLY A 90 0.71 2.72 25.27
C GLY A 90 0.00 1.45 24.80
N ASN A 91 -0.50 1.42 23.57
CA ASN A 91 -1.08 0.23 22.94
C ASN A 91 0.00 -0.79 22.55
N ASP A 92 -0.40 -2.05 22.36
CA ASP A 92 0.46 -3.06 21.76
C ASP A 92 0.44 -2.91 20.23
N VAL A 93 1.62 -3.00 19.60
CA VAL A 93 1.78 -3.08 18.14
C VAL A 93 2.54 -4.36 17.83
N THR A 94 1.91 -5.25 17.07
CA THR A 94 2.53 -6.53 16.67
C THR A 94 3.38 -6.32 15.42
N LEU A 95 4.58 -6.88 15.42
CA LEU A 95 5.51 -6.86 14.30
C LEU A 95 5.84 -8.29 13.86
N PHE A 96 5.76 -8.54 12.56
CA PHE A 96 6.19 -9.79 11.92
C PHE A 96 7.54 -9.55 11.23
N VAL A 97 8.61 -10.11 11.79
CA VAL A 97 9.98 -9.91 11.31
C VAL A 97 10.42 -11.13 10.50
N SER A 98 10.43 -11.00 9.17
CA SER A 98 10.91 -12.01 8.23
C SER A 98 12.35 -11.69 7.79
N ARG A 99 13.25 -12.68 7.79
CA ARG A 99 14.65 -12.51 7.37
C ARG A 99 15.26 -13.79 6.80
N PRO A 100 16.33 -13.71 5.98
CA PRO A 100 17.13 -14.88 5.63
C PRO A 100 17.68 -15.58 6.87
N THR A 101 17.61 -16.91 6.89
CA THR A 101 18.07 -17.75 8.01
C THR A 101 19.57 -17.57 8.28
N ASP A 102 20.39 -17.57 7.23
CA ASP A 102 21.86 -17.63 7.33
C ASP A 102 22.54 -16.32 6.87
N ALA A 103 21.91 -15.17 7.15
CA ALA A 103 22.48 -13.87 6.77
C ALA A 103 23.84 -13.61 7.45
N ALA A 104 24.89 -13.37 6.66
CA ALA A 104 26.27 -13.20 7.13
C ALA A 104 26.62 -11.79 7.65
N GLY A 105 25.65 -10.86 7.71
CA GLY A 105 25.86 -9.49 8.15
C GLY A 105 24.59 -8.62 8.11
N PRO A 106 24.71 -7.32 8.39
CA PRO A 106 23.57 -6.40 8.35
C PRO A 106 22.96 -6.29 6.95
N LEU A 107 21.62 -6.29 6.88
CA LEU A 107 20.85 -6.17 5.64
C LEU A 107 19.98 -4.89 5.67
N PRO A 108 19.57 -4.34 4.52
CA PRO A 108 18.54 -3.32 4.50
C PRO A 108 17.24 -3.86 5.13
N ALA A 109 16.57 -3.01 5.90
CA ALA A 109 15.23 -3.30 6.41
C ALA A 109 14.15 -2.67 5.52
N ILE A 110 13.10 -3.42 5.25
CA ILE A 110 11.82 -2.90 4.78
C ILE A 110 10.85 -2.89 5.95
N VAL A 111 10.41 -1.70 6.38
CA VAL A 111 9.20 -1.57 7.21
C VAL A 111 8.01 -1.63 6.25
N HIS A 112 7.32 -2.77 6.22
CA HIS A 112 6.22 -3.04 5.30
C HIS A 112 4.88 -2.65 5.94
N LEU A 113 4.14 -1.79 5.23
CA LEU A 113 2.84 -1.28 5.62
C LEU A 113 1.80 -1.81 4.63
N HIS A 114 0.88 -2.65 5.09
CA HIS A 114 -0.09 -3.31 4.23
C HIS A 114 -1.20 -2.37 3.73
N GLY A 115 -1.84 -2.75 2.63
CA GLY A 115 -2.97 -2.08 2.01
C GLY A 115 -4.29 -2.26 2.76
N GLY A 116 -5.40 -1.93 2.11
CA GLY A 116 -6.74 -1.95 2.71
C GLY A 116 -7.27 -0.57 3.10
N GLY A 117 -6.82 0.50 2.41
CA GLY A 117 -7.34 1.86 2.60
C GLY A 117 -7.15 2.44 4.01
N MET A 118 -6.16 1.94 4.76
CA MET A 118 -5.94 2.20 6.20
C MET A 118 -7.14 1.78 7.09
N ALA A 119 -8.09 1.04 6.52
CA ALA A 119 -9.39 0.76 7.10
C ALA A 119 -9.65 -0.72 7.34
N ILE A 120 -9.02 -1.62 6.58
CA ILE A 120 -9.23 -3.07 6.65
C ILE A 120 -7.93 -3.83 6.36
N ALA A 121 -7.99 -5.16 6.44
CA ALA A 121 -6.90 -6.11 6.27
C ALA A 121 -5.91 -6.13 7.45
N SER A 122 -4.93 -7.03 7.39
CA SER A 122 -3.97 -7.27 8.46
C SER A 122 -2.64 -7.74 7.90
N ALA A 123 -1.52 -7.35 8.51
CA ALA A 123 -0.21 -7.88 8.12
C ALA A 123 -0.12 -9.41 8.32
N ALA A 124 -0.99 -10.01 9.13
CA ALA A 124 -1.09 -11.46 9.28
C ALA A 124 -1.80 -12.17 8.11
N ASP A 125 -2.48 -11.44 7.21
CA ASP A 125 -3.17 -12.05 6.08
C ASP A 125 -2.17 -12.71 5.11
N MET A 126 -2.54 -13.86 4.54
CA MET A 126 -1.63 -14.73 3.79
C MET A 126 -0.90 -14.05 2.62
N PRO A 127 -1.53 -13.16 1.81
CA PRO A 127 -0.82 -12.45 0.75
C PRO A 127 0.33 -11.60 1.26
N TYR A 128 0.14 -10.90 2.39
CA TYR A 128 1.18 -10.05 2.97
C TYR A 128 2.26 -10.88 3.66
N VAL A 129 1.89 -11.99 4.29
CA VAL A 129 2.88 -12.99 4.77
C VAL A 129 3.77 -13.44 3.61
N ARG A 130 3.19 -13.85 2.48
CA ARG A 130 3.94 -14.29 1.30
C ARG A 130 4.77 -13.18 0.70
N LEU A 131 4.25 -11.97 0.57
CA LEU A 131 5.01 -10.82 0.07
C LEU A 131 6.24 -10.53 0.94
N ARG A 132 6.07 -10.48 2.26
CA ARG A 132 7.18 -10.24 3.20
C ARG A 132 8.24 -11.33 3.15
N GLU A 133 7.82 -12.60 3.10
CA GLU A 133 8.75 -13.72 3.00
C GLU A 133 9.54 -13.66 1.68
N HIS A 134 8.90 -13.36 0.55
CA HIS A 134 9.59 -13.26 -0.74
C HIS A 134 10.53 -12.05 -0.81
N LEU A 135 10.16 -10.92 -0.22
CA LEU A 135 11.07 -9.79 -0.04
C LEU A 135 12.27 -10.19 0.83
N ALA A 136 12.05 -10.84 1.97
CA ALA A 136 13.11 -11.29 2.85
C ALA A 136 14.08 -12.24 2.14
N ALA A 137 13.57 -13.16 1.32
CA ALA A 137 14.36 -14.11 0.52
C ALA A 137 15.35 -13.43 -0.46
N THR A 138 15.15 -12.14 -0.78
CA THR A 138 16.08 -11.38 -1.63
C THR A 138 17.28 -10.80 -0.88
N GLY A 139 17.40 -11.03 0.43
CA GLY A 139 18.47 -10.46 1.26
C GLY A 139 18.04 -9.23 2.05
N LEU A 140 16.81 -9.22 2.55
CA LEU A 140 16.23 -8.11 3.32
C LEU A 140 15.77 -8.59 4.70
N VAL A 141 15.78 -7.69 5.69
CA VAL A 141 14.94 -7.86 6.89
C VAL A 141 13.62 -7.16 6.61
N VAL A 142 12.49 -7.86 6.72
CA VAL A 142 11.17 -7.29 6.42
C VAL A 142 10.32 -7.30 7.68
N VAL A 143 9.88 -6.13 8.11
CA VAL A 143 9.10 -5.93 9.33
C VAL A 143 7.68 -5.51 8.92
N GLY A 144 6.76 -6.48 8.92
CA GLY A 144 5.33 -6.21 8.72
C GLY A 144 4.71 -5.62 9.98
N VAL A 145 4.07 -4.47 9.84
CA VAL A 145 3.44 -3.75 10.96
C VAL A 145 1.96 -4.07 11.02
N GLU A 146 1.50 -4.65 12.13
CA GLU A 146 0.08 -4.86 12.44
C GLU A 146 -0.48 -3.57 13.10
N PHE A 147 -0.71 -2.54 12.28
CA PHE A 147 -1.21 -1.26 12.76
C PHE A 147 -2.73 -1.30 12.99
N ARG A 148 -3.23 -0.41 13.86
CA ARG A 148 -4.69 -0.22 14.04
C ARG A 148 -5.32 0.35 12.78
N ASN A 149 -6.45 -0.23 12.37
CA ASN A 149 -7.23 0.21 11.21
C ASN A 149 -8.37 1.15 11.60
N SER A 150 -8.85 1.97 10.66
CA SER A 150 -10.01 2.82 10.86
C SER A 150 -11.36 2.08 10.81
N GLY A 151 -11.38 0.84 10.34
CA GLY A 151 -12.53 -0.07 10.35
C GLY A 151 -12.11 -1.54 10.48
N GLY A 152 -12.99 -2.45 10.08
CA GLY A 152 -12.70 -3.89 10.04
C GLY A 152 -12.31 -4.50 11.39
N LYS A 153 -11.62 -5.64 11.35
CA LYS A 153 -11.26 -6.44 12.53
C LYS A 153 -10.25 -5.79 13.48
N LEU A 154 -9.46 -4.81 12.99
CA LEU A 154 -8.44 -4.08 13.75
C LEU A 154 -8.87 -2.65 14.10
N GLY A 155 -10.13 -2.30 13.90
CA GLY A 155 -10.66 -0.95 14.12
C GLY A 155 -11.83 -0.90 15.11
N PRO A 156 -12.52 0.26 15.23
CA PRO A 156 -12.38 1.46 14.41
C PRO A 156 -11.50 2.55 15.07
N HIS A 157 -10.27 2.69 14.60
CA HIS A 157 -9.32 3.69 15.08
C HIS A 157 -8.97 4.68 13.94
N PRO A 158 -9.65 5.84 13.85
CA PRO A 158 -9.38 6.83 12.83
C PRO A 158 -7.95 7.39 12.86
N TYR A 159 -7.60 8.19 11.85
CA TYR A 159 -6.37 8.98 11.85
C TYR A 159 -6.21 9.76 13.17
N PRO A 160 -5.01 9.79 13.79
CA PRO A 160 -3.73 9.26 13.32
C PRO A 160 -3.31 7.90 13.90
N ALA A 161 -4.24 7.06 14.40
CA ALA A 161 -3.90 5.85 15.16
C ALA A 161 -2.94 4.89 14.42
N GLY A 162 -3.32 4.43 13.23
CA GLY A 162 -2.48 3.54 12.42
C GLY A 162 -1.13 4.17 12.04
N LEU A 163 -1.11 5.45 11.68
CA LEU A 163 0.14 6.17 11.35
C LEU A 163 1.09 6.26 12.56
N ASN A 164 0.54 6.47 13.76
CA ASN A 164 1.33 6.46 15.00
C ASN A 164 1.93 5.07 15.27
N ASP A 165 1.18 3.99 15.02
CA ASP A 165 1.69 2.63 15.15
C ASP A 165 2.83 2.36 14.15
N CYS A 166 2.69 2.80 12.88
CA CYS A 166 3.76 2.74 11.87
C CYS A 166 5.00 3.53 12.30
N ALA A 167 4.84 4.72 12.88
CA ALA A 167 5.95 5.52 13.39
C ALA A 167 6.66 4.86 14.57
N SER A 168 5.91 4.25 15.50
CA SER A 168 6.49 3.47 16.60
C SER A 168 7.27 2.27 16.07
N ALA A 169 6.76 1.55 15.07
CA ALA A 169 7.45 0.43 14.44
C ALA A 169 8.77 0.87 13.77
N ALA A 170 8.74 1.92 12.96
CA ALA A 170 9.95 2.42 12.29
C ALA A 170 11.03 2.88 13.28
N ARG A 171 10.64 3.58 14.35
CA ARG A 171 11.54 3.98 15.43
C ARG A 171 12.09 2.80 16.21
N TRP A 172 11.29 1.76 16.44
CA TRP A 172 11.74 0.54 17.10
C TRP A 172 12.77 -0.20 16.24
N VAL A 173 12.53 -0.36 14.94
CA VAL A 173 13.52 -0.97 14.01
C VAL A 173 14.84 -0.20 14.03
N ASP A 174 14.77 1.14 14.05
CA ASP A 174 15.94 2.01 14.15
C ASP A 174 16.74 1.79 15.44
N GLN A 175 16.04 1.65 16.57
CA GLN A 175 16.66 1.37 17.87
C GLN A 175 17.23 -0.05 17.95
N GLN A 176 16.65 -1.01 17.23
CA GLN A 176 17.02 -2.42 17.27
C GLN A 176 17.92 -2.88 16.11
N ARG A 177 18.54 -1.94 15.38
CA ARG A 177 19.39 -2.27 14.21
C ARG A 177 20.44 -3.34 14.51
N GLY A 178 21.10 -3.26 15.67
CA GLY A 178 22.13 -4.23 16.06
C GLY A 178 21.56 -5.64 16.26
N GLU A 179 20.46 -5.77 17.01
CA GLU A 179 19.82 -7.06 17.30
C GLU A 179 19.18 -7.67 16.05
N LEU A 180 18.55 -6.83 15.21
CA LEU A 180 17.92 -7.26 13.98
C LEU A 180 18.92 -7.53 12.85
N GLY A 181 20.16 -7.05 12.97
CA GLY A 181 21.13 -7.08 11.87
C GLY A 181 20.67 -6.20 10.70
N VAL A 182 20.31 -4.96 10.96
CA VAL A 182 19.80 -4.00 9.98
C VAL A 182 20.83 -2.91 9.71
N SER A 183 21.12 -2.63 8.43
CA SER A 183 22.01 -1.54 8.02
C SER A 183 21.30 -0.19 8.00
N HIS A 184 20.15 -0.12 7.33
CA HIS A 184 19.32 1.07 7.15
C HIS A 184 17.88 0.68 6.87
N ILE A 185 16.98 1.66 6.96
CA ILE A 185 15.53 1.43 6.87
C ILE A 185 14.99 2.05 5.59
N VAL A 186 14.19 1.28 4.86
CA VAL A 186 13.28 1.76 3.82
C VAL A 186 11.86 1.45 4.27
N VAL A 187 10.93 2.36 4.02
CA VAL A 187 9.50 2.11 4.25
C VAL A 187 8.85 1.77 2.92
N SER A 188 8.05 0.71 2.88
CA SER A 188 7.36 0.27 1.68
C SER A 188 5.93 -0.14 1.97
N GLY A 189 5.03 0.11 1.05
CA GLY A 189 3.64 -0.32 1.19
C GLY A 189 2.81 -0.01 -0.04
N GLU A 190 1.69 -0.71 -0.15
CA GLU A 190 0.78 -0.64 -1.29
C GLU A 190 -0.60 -0.08 -0.93
N SER A 191 -1.26 0.62 -1.87
CA SER A 191 -2.61 1.15 -1.66
C SER A 191 -2.68 2.08 -0.43
N GLY A 192 -3.52 1.76 0.56
CA GLY A 192 -3.54 2.46 1.85
C GLY A 192 -2.21 2.36 2.63
N GLY A 193 -1.47 1.27 2.49
CA GLY A 193 -0.09 1.16 2.99
C GLY A 193 0.88 2.06 2.21
N GLY A 194 0.58 2.33 0.94
CA GLY A 194 1.26 3.35 0.13
C GLY A 194 0.99 4.77 0.64
N ASN A 195 -0.23 5.06 1.09
CA ASN A 195 -0.52 6.29 1.82
C ASN A 195 0.30 6.38 3.11
N LEU A 196 0.20 5.37 3.98
CA LEU A 196 0.94 5.34 5.26
C LEU A 196 2.45 5.46 5.05
N THR A 197 2.99 4.89 3.97
CA THR A 197 4.40 5.04 3.58
C THR A 197 4.74 6.51 3.34
N LEU A 198 3.94 7.20 2.53
CA LEU A 198 4.18 8.61 2.16
C LEU A 198 3.88 9.57 3.32
N THR A 199 2.81 9.34 4.08
CA THR A 199 2.44 10.16 5.23
C THR A 199 3.39 9.96 6.41
N LEU A 200 4.01 8.78 6.55
CA LEU A 200 5.10 8.57 7.51
C LEU A 200 6.33 9.43 7.18
N ALA A 201 6.62 9.67 5.90
CA ALA A 201 7.67 10.60 5.50
C ALA A 201 7.37 12.03 6.00
N HIS A 202 6.15 12.51 5.80
CA HIS A 202 5.69 13.81 6.27
C HIS A 202 5.73 13.92 7.80
N LYS A 203 5.22 12.91 8.50
CA LYS A 203 5.29 12.83 9.97
C LYS A 203 6.73 12.84 10.47
N ALA A 204 7.59 12.02 9.88
CA ALA A 204 8.99 11.92 10.29
C ALA A 204 9.77 13.21 10.03
N LYS A 205 9.46 13.94 8.96
CA LYS A 205 10.03 15.27 8.69
C LYS A 205 9.56 16.30 9.71
N ARG A 206 8.25 16.37 9.98
CA ARG A 206 7.66 17.30 10.96
C ARG A 206 8.16 17.06 12.39
N GLU A 207 8.46 15.82 12.73
CA GLU A 207 8.95 15.41 14.04
C GLU A 207 10.48 15.25 14.10
N GLU A 208 11.22 15.69 13.06
CA GLU A 208 12.68 15.77 13.02
C GLU A 208 13.42 14.43 13.21
N TRP A 209 12.89 13.34 12.64
CA TRP A 209 13.54 12.03 12.66
C TRP A 209 13.60 11.34 11.28
N ILE A 210 13.32 12.08 10.20
CA ILE A 210 13.34 11.58 8.81
C ILE A 210 14.69 10.99 8.39
N ASP A 211 15.80 11.43 8.97
CA ASP A 211 17.14 10.93 8.65
C ASP A 211 17.37 9.48 9.09
N ARG A 212 16.49 8.94 9.95
CA ARG A 212 16.50 7.52 10.32
C ARG A 212 16.03 6.61 9.18
N ILE A 213 15.32 7.16 8.19
CA ILE A 213 14.77 6.44 7.03
C ILE A 213 15.57 6.83 5.78
N ALA A 214 16.11 5.84 5.08
CA ALA A 214 16.94 6.01 3.90
C ALA A 214 16.12 6.24 2.63
N GLY A 215 14.90 5.71 2.54
CA GLY A 215 14.05 5.83 1.35
C GLY A 215 12.62 5.34 1.56
N PHE A 216 11.75 5.65 0.61
CA PHE A 216 10.33 5.29 0.62
C PHE A 216 9.93 4.68 -0.72
N TYR A 217 9.26 3.53 -0.70
CA TYR A 217 8.78 2.83 -1.90
C TYR A 217 7.26 2.67 -1.81
N ALA A 218 6.51 3.54 -2.48
CA ALA A 218 5.05 3.54 -2.44
C ALA A 218 4.45 2.89 -3.70
N GLN A 219 3.57 1.91 -3.51
CA GLN A 219 2.95 1.12 -4.56
C GLN A 219 1.46 1.46 -4.66
N CYS A 220 0.96 1.68 -5.88
CA CYS A 220 -0.43 2.04 -6.18
C CYS A 220 -1.09 2.94 -5.11
N PRO A 221 -0.47 4.07 -4.73
CA PRO A 221 -0.80 4.76 -3.47
C PRO A 221 -2.22 5.34 -3.47
N PHE A 222 -2.93 5.15 -2.36
CA PHE A 222 -4.30 5.64 -2.09
C PHE A 222 -4.27 6.97 -1.31
N ILE A 223 -4.12 8.09 -2.00
CA ILE A 223 -3.64 9.34 -1.40
C ILE A 223 -4.49 10.57 -1.67
N SER A 224 -5.37 10.57 -2.68
CA SER A 224 -6.03 11.81 -3.11
C SER A 224 -7.17 12.27 -2.20
N ASN A 225 -7.96 11.34 -1.66
CA ASN A 225 -9.27 11.62 -1.06
C ASN A 225 -10.26 12.36 -2.00
N ARG A 226 -10.03 12.29 -3.32
CA ARG A 226 -10.83 12.96 -4.35
C ARG A 226 -11.61 11.97 -5.23
N TRP A 227 -11.80 10.73 -4.77
CA TRP A 227 -12.30 9.63 -5.60
C TRP A 227 -13.72 9.84 -6.15
N LEU A 228 -14.56 10.63 -5.49
CA LEU A 228 -15.90 10.97 -5.98
C LEU A 228 -15.95 12.26 -6.81
N GLU A 229 -14.85 13.01 -6.86
CA GLU A 229 -14.78 14.23 -7.66
C GLU A 229 -14.64 13.89 -9.15
N ARG A 230 -15.05 14.83 -10.00
CA ARG A 230 -14.68 14.83 -11.41
C ARG A 230 -13.40 15.63 -11.57
N CYS A 231 -12.32 14.93 -11.91
CA CYS A 231 -10.97 15.46 -11.88
C CYS A 231 -10.35 15.38 -13.28
N ASP A 232 -10.14 16.51 -13.94
CA ASP A 232 -9.41 16.53 -15.23
C ASP A 232 -7.94 16.09 -15.04
N ASP A 233 -7.40 16.24 -13.82
CA ASP A 233 -6.02 15.91 -13.46
C ASP A 233 -5.83 14.44 -13.03
N LEU A 234 -6.93 13.70 -12.80
CA LEU A 234 -6.94 12.29 -12.40
C LEU A 234 -7.89 11.44 -13.29
N PRO A 235 -7.67 11.42 -14.62
CA PRO A 235 -8.56 10.71 -15.54
C PRO A 235 -8.64 9.20 -15.28
N SER A 236 -7.61 8.59 -14.68
CA SER A 236 -7.63 7.16 -14.32
C SER A 236 -8.81 6.76 -13.44
N LEU A 237 -9.30 7.69 -12.58
CA LEU A 237 -10.43 7.43 -11.69
C LEU A 237 -11.66 6.99 -12.48
N GLU A 238 -11.94 7.61 -13.62
CA GLU A 238 -13.06 7.25 -14.50
C GLU A 238 -12.66 6.17 -15.50
N GLU A 239 -11.45 6.25 -16.07
CA GLU A 239 -10.93 5.31 -17.06
C GLU A 239 -10.97 3.85 -16.58
N ASN A 240 -10.64 3.62 -15.31
CA ASN A 240 -10.45 2.30 -14.72
C ASN A 240 -11.39 2.08 -13.51
N ASP A 241 -12.49 2.85 -13.39
CA ASP A 241 -13.44 2.64 -12.30
C ASP A 241 -14.04 1.23 -12.34
N GLU A 242 -14.14 0.59 -11.18
CA GLU A 242 -14.55 -0.80 -10.98
C GLU A 242 -13.59 -1.86 -11.53
N TYR A 243 -12.39 -1.47 -11.96
CA TYR A 243 -11.35 -2.44 -12.30
C TYR A 243 -10.72 -2.95 -11.01
N PHE A 244 -11.31 -4.01 -10.46
CA PHE A 244 -11.00 -4.64 -9.16
C PHE A 244 -11.39 -3.81 -7.92
N ILE A 245 -11.21 -2.49 -7.96
CA ILE A 245 -11.68 -1.52 -6.95
C ILE A 245 -12.56 -0.46 -7.60
N SER A 246 -13.49 0.12 -6.84
CA SER A 246 -14.39 1.18 -7.33
C SER A 246 -14.20 2.49 -6.58
N ARG A 247 -14.46 3.61 -7.25
CA ARG A 247 -14.47 4.96 -6.64
C ARG A 247 -15.38 5.03 -5.40
N GLU A 248 -16.53 4.35 -5.45
CA GLU A 248 -17.46 4.25 -4.32
C GLU A 248 -16.81 3.58 -3.11
N GLN A 249 -16.20 2.41 -3.30
CA GLN A 249 -15.51 1.69 -2.22
C GLN A 249 -14.37 2.52 -1.64
N LEU A 250 -13.55 3.12 -2.51
CA LEU A 250 -12.43 3.99 -2.13
C LEU A 250 -12.89 5.14 -1.22
N ALA A 251 -13.96 5.83 -1.61
CA ALA A 251 -14.53 6.92 -0.84
C ALA A 251 -15.10 6.47 0.51
N ILE A 252 -15.79 5.32 0.56
CA ILE A 252 -16.30 4.78 1.82
C ILE A 252 -15.14 4.47 2.77
N LEU A 253 -14.10 3.76 2.32
CA LEU A 253 -12.95 3.44 3.18
C LEU A 253 -12.19 4.69 3.63
N GLY A 254 -11.96 5.65 2.74
CA GLY A 254 -11.32 6.92 3.10
C GLY A 254 -12.11 7.72 4.13
N SER A 255 -13.45 7.70 4.02
CA SER A 255 -14.34 8.35 4.99
C SER A 255 -14.35 7.70 6.37
N LEU A 256 -13.82 6.48 6.54
CA LEU A 256 -13.60 5.89 7.86
C LEU A 256 -12.30 6.39 8.49
N TYR A 257 -11.30 6.70 7.65
CA TYR A 257 -9.99 7.16 8.09
C TYR A 257 -10.03 8.58 8.68
N ASP A 258 -10.78 9.50 8.05
CA ASP A 258 -11.04 10.85 8.55
C ASP A 258 -12.57 11.12 8.58
N PRO A 259 -13.30 10.59 9.59
CA PRO A 259 -14.76 10.56 9.60
C PRO A 259 -15.43 11.94 9.70
N ASP A 260 -14.71 12.94 10.22
CA ASP A 260 -15.21 14.31 10.36
C ASP A 260 -14.66 15.24 9.28
N GLY A 261 -13.82 14.75 8.36
CA GLY A 261 -13.17 15.55 7.32
C GLY A 261 -12.26 16.66 7.88
N ARG A 262 -11.75 16.50 9.11
CA ARG A 262 -10.97 17.56 9.79
C ARG A 262 -9.51 17.61 9.33
N HIS A 263 -9.06 16.60 8.58
CA HIS A 263 -7.68 16.40 8.18
C HIS A 263 -7.51 16.35 6.65
N VAL A 264 -8.51 16.82 5.89
CA VAL A 264 -8.48 16.83 4.41
C VAL A 264 -7.29 17.59 3.82
N ASP A 265 -6.82 18.63 4.50
CA ASP A 265 -5.67 19.45 4.09
C ASP A 265 -4.35 19.05 4.83
N ASP A 266 -4.34 17.94 5.57
CA ASP A 266 -3.16 17.47 6.29
C ASP A 266 -2.36 16.46 5.46
N ALA A 267 -1.15 16.83 5.04
CA ALA A 267 -0.22 15.96 4.32
C ALA A 267 0.18 14.67 5.06
N ALA A 268 0.02 14.62 6.39
CA ALA A 268 0.22 13.41 7.19
C ALA A 268 -1.04 12.53 7.26
N CYS A 269 -2.20 13.00 6.79
CA CYS A 269 -3.41 12.19 6.62
C CYS A 269 -3.57 11.76 5.14
N TRP A 270 -3.45 12.72 4.23
CA TRP A 270 -3.57 12.50 2.78
C TRP A 270 -2.34 13.02 2.08
N ALA A 271 -1.43 12.13 1.65
CA ALA A 271 -0.16 12.58 1.08
C ALA A 271 -0.35 13.49 -0.16
N TYR A 272 -1.43 13.34 -0.92
CA TYR A 272 -1.68 14.12 -2.14
C TYR A 272 -1.77 15.63 -1.89
N VAL A 273 -2.20 16.06 -0.69
CA VAL A 273 -2.36 17.49 -0.36
C VAL A 273 -1.09 18.14 0.19
N ALA A 274 0.01 17.40 0.34
CA ALA A 274 1.31 17.96 0.71
C ALA A 274 1.64 19.17 -0.16
N THR A 275 2.25 20.22 0.38
CA THR A 275 2.77 21.35 -0.39
C THR A 275 4.15 21.04 -1.00
N ASP A 276 4.61 21.80 -1.99
CA ASP A 276 5.94 21.58 -2.58
C ASP A 276 7.07 21.80 -1.54
N ASP A 277 6.86 22.70 -0.57
CA ASP A 277 7.78 22.91 0.58
C ASP A 277 7.79 21.72 1.55
N GLU A 278 6.63 21.09 1.78
CA GLU A 278 6.54 19.88 2.59
C GLU A 278 7.24 18.69 1.90
N LEU A 279 7.26 18.64 0.57
CA LEU A 279 7.97 17.62 -0.20
C LEU A 279 9.49 17.85 -0.25
N ALA A 280 9.95 19.10 -0.24
CA ALA A 280 11.37 19.44 -0.36
C ALA A 280 12.22 18.80 0.75
N GLY A 281 13.36 18.21 0.40
CA GLY A 281 14.26 17.57 1.38
C GLY A 281 13.80 16.20 1.89
N LEU A 282 12.71 15.63 1.36
CA LEU A 282 12.41 14.22 1.59
C LEU A 282 13.50 13.30 0.98
N PRO A 283 13.75 12.12 1.57
CA PRO A 283 14.64 11.08 1.03
C PRO A 283 14.30 10.62 -0.39
N PRO A 284 15.16 9.80 -1.01
CA PRO A 284 14.82 9.07 -2.23
C PRO A 284 13.47 8.34 -2.16
N HIS A 285 12.70 8.43 -3.24
CA HIS A 285 11.39 7.78 -3.37
C HIS A 285 11.30 6.91 -4.63
N VAL A 286 10.49 5.86 -4.56
CA VAL A 286 9.93 5.17 -5.74
C VAL A 286 8.42 5.22 -5.65
N ILE A 287 7.78 5.61 -6.75
CA ILE A 287 6.33 5.53 -6.92
C ILE A 287 6.04 4.53 -8.03
N SER A 288 5.50 3.36 -7.67
CA SER A 288 5.12 2.31 -8.62
C SER A 288 3.61 2.26 -8.74
N VAL A 289 3.05 2.46 -9.92
CA VAL A 289 1.60 2.42 -10.18
C VAL A 289 1.25 1.25 -11.09
N ASN A 290 0.00 0.81 -11.05
CA ASN A 290 -0.53 -0.21 -11.97
C ASN A 290 -1.23 0.46 -13.16
N GLU A 291 -1.15 -0.14 -14.36
CA GLU A 291 -1.68 0.47 -15.59
C GLU A 291 -3.20 0.60 -15.60
N LEU A 292 -3.91 -0.43 -15.12
CA LEU A 292 -5.36 -0.57 -15.11
C LEU A 292 -5.95 -0.29 -13.72
N ASP A 293 -5.41 0.71 -13.02
CA ASP A 293 -5.79 1.09 -11.66
C ASP A 293 -6.44 2.48 -11.66
N PRO A 294 -7.60 2.69 -11.00
CA PRO A 294 -8.18 4.01 -10.87
C PRO A 294 -7.28 5.00 -10.11
N LEU A 295 -6.39 4.52 -9.23
CA LEU A 295 -5.44 5.33 -8.45
C LEU A 295 -4.14 5.66 -9.20
N ARG A 296 -3.99 5.19 -10.45
CA ARG A 296 -2.76 5.36 -11.23
C ARG A 296 -2.33 6.82 -11.30
N ASP A 297 -3.24 7.72 -11.65
CA ASP A 297 -2.87 9.10 -11.92
C ASP A 297 -2.56 9.88 -10.64
N GLU A 298 -3.19 9.59 -9.49
CA GLU A 298 -2.85 10.26 -8.23
C GLU A 298 -1.42 9.92 -7.78
N GLY A 299 -1.00 8.66 -7.96
CA GLY A 299 0.39 8.25 -7.76
C GLY A 299 1.35 8.97 -8.73
N LEU A 300 1.02 9.02 -10.02
CA LEU A 300 1.87 9.70 -11.02
C LEU A 300 1.94 11.22 -10.80
N GLN A 301 0.88 11.85 -10.33
CA GLN A 301 0.93 13.26 -9.94
C GLN A 301 1.87 13.44 -8.73
N TYR A 302 1.74 12.64 -7.68
CA TYR A 302 2.64 12.72 -6.52
C TYR A 302 4.12 12.52 -6.91
N TYR A 303 4.41 11.55 -7.78
CA TYR A 303 5.74 11.35 -8.39
C TYR A 303 6.28 12.63 -9.06
N ARG A 304 5.48 13.27 -9.92
CA ARG A 304 5.88 14.51 -10.60
C ARG A 304 6.16 15.64 -9.59
N ARG A 305 5.37 15.72 -8.53
CA ARG A 305 5.52 16.74 -7.48
C ARG A 305 6.80 16.54 -6.67
N LEU A 306 7.12 15.31 -6.30
CA LEU A 306 8.40 14.96 -5.66
C LEU A 306 9.59 15.41 -6.53
N LEU A 307 9.56 15.12 -7.83
CA LEU A 307 10.61 15.55 -8.76
C LEU A 307 10.75 17.07 -8.83
N ARG A 308 9.63 17.81 -8.90
CA ARG A 308 9.65 19.28 -8.92
C ARG A 308 10.22 19.86 -7.62
N ALA A 309 9.98 19.21 -6.49
CA ALA A 309 10.54 19.57 -5.18
C ALA A 309 12.02 19.17 -5.00
N GLY A 310 12.65 18.57 -6.03
CA GLY A 310 14.05 18.17 -6.00
C GLY A 310 14.34 16.85 -5.29
N VAL A 311 13.30 16.04 -5.01
CA VAL A 311 13.47 14.72 -4.36
C VAL A 311 13.95 13.70 -5.39
N PRO A 312 15.02 12.92 -5.14
CA PRO A 312 15.44 11.83 -6.02
C PRO A 312 14.33 10.79 -6.15
N THR A 313 13.62 10.75 -7.28
CA THR A 313 12.40 9.94 -7.40
C THR A 313 12.36 9.14 -8.69
N VAL A 314 12.01 7.85 -8.59
CA VAL A 314 11.72 6.98 -9.73
C VAL A 314 10.21 6.77 -9.84
N GLY A 315 9.68 6.85 -11.06
CA GLY A 315 8.31 6.48 -11.38
C GLY A 315 8.30 5.19 -12.20
N ARG A 316 7.46 4.23 -11.84
CA ARG A 316 7.30 2.95 -12.53
C ARG A 316 5.82 2.68 -12.80
N VAL A 317 5.51 2.15 -13.97
CA VAL A 317 4.18 1.62 -14.30
C VAL A 317 4.29 0.12 -14.51
N VAL A 318 3.45 -0.65 -13.86
CA VAL A 318 3.32 -2.10 -14.08
C VAL A 318 2.25 -2.35 -15.12
N ALA A 319 2.68 -2.59 -16.35
CA ALA A 319 1.79 -2.83 -17.47
C ALA A 319 0.89 -4.05 -17.24
N GLY A 320 -0.34 -4.00 -17.74
CA GLY A 320 -1.33 -5.07 -17.73
C GLY A 320 -1.94 -5.44 -16.38
N THR A 321 -1.63 -4.72 -15.32
CA THR A 321 -2.11 -5.04 -13.96
C THR A 321 -3.17 -4.07 -13.46
N CYS A 322 -4.17 -4.60 -12.76
CA CYS A 322 -5.11 -3.83 -11.94
C CYS A 322 -4.45 -3.41 -10.62
N HIS A 323 -5.20 -2.69 -9.78
CA HIS A 323 -4.75 -2.24 -8.47
C HIS A 323 -4.15 -3.37 -7.61
N GLY A 324 -2.85 -3.27 -7.29
CA GLY A 324 -2.13 -4.25 -6.46
C GLY A 324 -1.94 -5.64 -7.09
N GLY A 325 -2.31 -5.81 -8.36
CA GLY A 325 -2.30 -7.12 -9.03
C GLY A 325 -0.91 -7.75 -9.10
N ASP A 326 0.14 -6.93 -9.23
CA ASP A 326 1.53 -7.38 -9.22
C ASP A 326 2.01 -7.91 -7.86
N LEU A 327 1.29 -7.64 -6.77
CA LEU A 327 1.67 -8.03 -5.41
C LEU A 327 0.77 -9.14 -4.88
N LEU A 328 -0.52 -9.05 -5.15
CA LEU A 328 -1.54 -9.89 -4.52
C LEU A 328 -1.92 -11.11 -5.37
N LEU A 329 -1.53 -11.14 -6.65
CA LEU A 329 -1.82 -12.23 -7.59
C LEU A 329 -0.55 -13.01 -8.00
N ALA A 330 0.38 -13.17 -7.05
CA ALA A 330 1.68 -13.80 -7.28
C ALA A 330 1.60 -15.20 -7.90
N GLY A 331 0.57 -15.99 -7.57
CA GLY A 331 0.36 -17.31 -8.17
C GLY A 331 -0.10 -17.27 -9.63
N ALA A 332 -0.78 -16.20 -10.06
CA ALA A 332 -1.27 -16.04 -11.42
C ALA A 332 -0.25 -15.36 -12.34
N MET A 333 0.53 -14.43 -11.79
CA MET A 333 1.53 -13.64 -12.53
C MET A 333 2.90 -13.67 -11.82
N PRO A 334 3.54 -14.84 -11.68
CA PRO A 334 4.74 -15.00 -10.87
C PRO A 334 5.93 -14.15 -11.36
N GLU A 335 6.06 -13.92 -12.67
CA GLU A 335 7.14 -13.09 -13.21
C GLU A 335 6.93 -11.60 -12.92
N VAL A 336 5.68 -11.14 -12.92
CA VAL A 336 5.31 -9.75 -12.60
C VAL A 336 5.55 -9.49 -11.12
N PHE A 337 5.10 -10.42 -10.27
CA PHE A 337 5.39 -10.39 -8.83
C PHE A 337 6.88 -10.40 -8.53
N ALA A 338 7.63 -11.33 -9.12
CA ALA A 338 9.07 -11.41 -8.91
C ALA A 338 9.80 -10.16 -9.43
N ALA A 339 9.30 -9.49 -10.47
CA ALA A 339 9.84 -8.22 -10.94
C ALA A 339 9.63 -7.10 -9.92
N SER A 340 8.43 -6.97 -9.35
CA SER A 340 8.16 -5.97 -8.30
C SER A 340 8.95 -6.24 -7.01
N VAL A 341 9.09 -7.52 -6.59
CA VAL A 341 9.93 -7.90 -5.45
C VAL A 341 11.40 -7.54 -5.68
N ARG A 342 11.95 -7.81 -6.87
CA ARG A 342 13.33 -7.42 -7.21
C ARG A 342 13.53 -5.91 -7.25
N ASP A 343 12.53 -5.15 -7.67
CA ASP A 343 12.61 -3.69 -7.76
C ASP A 343 12.67 -3.05 -6.36
N VAL A 344 11.81 -3.49 -5.44
CA VAL A 344 11.85 -3.07 -4.03
C VAL A 344 13.20 -3.43 -3.39
N SER A 345 13.66 -4.66 -3.61
CA SER A 345 14.95 -5.13 -3.10
C SER A 345 16.14 -4.35 -3.67
N GLY A 346 16.15 -4.15 -4.99
CA GLY A 346 17.17 -3.36 -5.68
C GLY A 346 17.23 -1.92 -5.17
N PHE A 347 16.07 -1.27 -4.97
CA PHE A 347 16.00 0.05 -4.37
C PHE A 347 16.60 0.05 -2.96
N ALA A 348 16.21 -0.88 -2.09
CA ALA A 348 16.71 -0.94 -0.73
C ALA A 348 18.23 -1.18 -0.66
N HIS A 349 18.78 -2.04 -1.53
CA HIS A 349 20.22 -2.27 -1.63
C HIS A 349 21.00 -1.13 -2.29
N SER A 350 20.34 -0.27 -3.09
CA SER A 350 20.98 0.90 -3.72
C SER A 350 21.24 2.06 -2.76
N LEU A 351 20.57 2.04 -1.59
CA LEU A 351 20.65 3.08 -0.59
C LEU A 351 21.68 2.74 0.51
N SER A 352 22.03 3.75 1.29
CA SER A 352 22.83 3.64 2.51
C SER A 352 22.15 4.37 3.66
N SER A 353 22.66 4.20 4.88
CA SER A 353 22.31 5.11 5.99
C SER A 353 22.58 6.57 5.58
N ARG A 354 21.70 7.47 6.01
CA ARG A 354 21.87 8.92 5.79
C ARG A 354 22.72 9.57 6.87
#